data_AF-A0A0D0C809-F1
#
_entry.id   AF-A0A0D0C809-F1
#
_cell.length_a   1.000
_cell.length_b   1.000
_cell.length_c   1.000
_cell.angle_alpha   90.00
_cell.angle_beta   90.00
_cell.angle_gamma   90.00
#
_symmetry.space_group_name_H-M   'P 1'
#
loop_
_entity.id
_entity.type
_entity.pdbx_description
1 polymer ?
#
loop_
_entity_poly.entity_id
_entity_poly.type
_entity_poly.pdbx_seq_one_letter_code
_entity_poly.pdbx_strand_id
1 'polypeptide(L)'
;LTMEELHCHLSHIGPALICEMLSKGMVEGIKLDPANVTMGQCESCENVKATHKPIGKIHEPQCHEKFSDEVHSGIWGPVKLQ
;
A
#
# COMPACT_ATOMS: atom_id res chain seq x y z
N LEU A 1 -8.48 23.00 8.63
CA LEU A 1 -8.59 21.57 8.29
C LEU A 1 -7.94 20.77 9.40
N THR A 2 -8.52 19.65 9.80
CA THR A 2 -7.91 18.71 10.74
C THR A 2 -6.79 17.93 10.06
N MET A 3 -5.94 17.26 10.84
CA MET A 3 -4.91 16.38 10.27
C MET A 3 -5.51 15.26 9.41
N GLU A 4 -6.68 14.73 9.80
CA GLU A 4 -7.39 13.68 9.07
C GLU A 4 -7.91 14.17 7.71
N GLU A 5 -8.50 15.38 7.66
CA GLU A 5 -8.93 16.00 6.41
C GLU A 5 -7.75 16.24 5.46
N LEU A 6 -6.63 16.75 6.00
CA LEU A 6 -5.41 16.96 5.20
C LEU A 6 -4.82 15.66 4.70
N HIS A 7 -4.79 14.63 5.54
CA HIS A 7 -4.35 13.30 5.16
C HIS A 7 -5.16 12.79 3.97
N CYS A 8 -6.49 12.90 3.99
CA CYS A 8 -7.33 12.48 2.87
C CYS A 8 -7.17 13.38 1.63
N HIS A 9 -7.19 14.71 1.78
CA HIS A 9 -7.06 15.64 0.65
C HIS A 9 -5.69 15.56 -0.05
N LEU A 10 -4.64 15.24 0.69
CA LEU A 10 -3.28 15.08 0.17
C LEU A 10 -2.96 13.62 -0.18
N SER A 11 -3.97 12.82 -0.56
CA SER A 11 -3.77 11.45 -1.06
C SER A 11 -3.11 10.51 -0.05
N HIS A 12 -3.55 10.57 1.19
CA HIS A 12 -3.10 9.71 2.29
C HIS A 12 -1.60 9.85 2.63
N ILE A 13 -1.01 11.03 2.39
CA ILE A 13 0.34 11.34 2.85
C ILE A 13 0.42 11.28 4.39
N GLY A 14 1.54 10.79 4.91
CA GLY A 14 1.74 10.64 6.35
C GLY A 14 1.69 11.98 7.11
N PRO A 15 1.10 12.04 8.32
CA PRO A 15 0.97 13.27 9.10
C PRO A 15 2.28 14.05 9.31
N ALA A 16 3.39 13.35 9.51
CA ALA A 16 4.70 13.98 9.68
C ALA A 16 5.14 14.78 8.43
N LEU A 17 4.91 14.22 7.23
CA LEU A 17 5.23 14.88 5.98
C LEU A 17 4.29 16.07 5.72
N ILE A 18 3.01 15.96 6.11
CA ILE A 18 2.06 17.09 6.03
C ILE A 18 2.54 18.25 6.91
N CYS A 19 2.94 17.98 8.16
CA CYS A 19 3.50 19.00 9.05
C CYS A 19 4.75 19.65 8.45
N GLU A 20 5.64 18.84 7.87
CA GLU A 20 6.85 19.34 7.21
C GLU A 20 6.52 20.24 6.02
N MET A 21 5.63 19.80 5.13
CA MET A 21 5.19 20.56 3.95
C MET A 21 4.55 21.90 4.32
N LEU A 22 3.70 21.92 5.35
CA LEU A 22 3.10 23.15 5.88
C LEU A 22 4.16 24.07 6.48
N SER A 23 5.09 23.53 7.28
CA SER A 23 6.15 24.33 7.91
C SER A 23 7.10 24.97 6.89
N LYS A 24 7.29 24.31 5.74
CA LYS A 24 8.13 24.78 4.63
C LYS A 24 7.38 25.65 3.63
N GLY A 25 6.09 25.91 3.82
CA GLY A 25 5.27 26.69 2.89
C GLY A 25 5.10 26.03 1.52
N MET A 26 5.26 24.70 1.42
CA MET A 26 5.09 23.96 0.16
C MET A 26 3.63 23.84 -0.27
N VAL A 27 2.71 24.12 0.65
CA VAL A 27 1.26 24.10 0.43
C VAL A 27 0.70 25.41 0.94
N GLU A 28 0.15 26.21 0.02
CA GLU A 28 -0.42 27.52 0.31
C GLU A 28 -1.94 27.43 0.50
N GLY A 29 -2.54 28.43 1.17
CA GLY A 29 -4.00 28.52 1.34
C GLY A 29 -4.62 27.48 2.29
N ILE A 30 -3.80 26.65 2.93
CA ILE A 30 -4.24 25.63 3.87
C ILE A 30 -3.78 25.97 5.29
N LYS A 31 -4.69 25.84 6.26
CA LYS A 31 -4.39 26.00 7.69
C LYS A 31 -4.80 24.75 8.45
N LEU A 32 -3.82 24.14 9.12
CA LEU A 32 -4.05 23.05 10.07
C LEU A 32 -4.67 23.63 11.35
N ASP A 33 -5.74 23.00 11.82
CA ASP A 33 -6.37 23.32 13.09
C ASP A 33 -5.43 22.93 14.26
N PRO A 34 -4.99 23.88 15.10
CA PRO A 34 -4.12 23.59 16.25
C PRO A 34 -4.70 22.58 17.24
N ALA A 35 -6.04 22.47 17.33
CA ALA A 35 -6.69 21.50 18.21
C ALA A 35 -6.66 20.06 17.65
N ASN A 36 -6.42 19.91 16.34
CA ASN A 36 -6.54 18.65 15.61
C ASN A 36 -5.28 18.36 14.78
N VAL A 37 -4.10 18.57 15.39
CA VAL A 37 -2.77 18.35 14.77
C VAL A 37 -2.38 16.88 14.65
N THR A 38 -3.06 15.99 15.38
CA THR A 38 -2.86 14.53 15.32
C THR A 38 -4.09 13.86 14.73
N MET A 39 -3.92 12.64 14.21
CA MET A 39 -5.02 11.78 13.79
C MET A 39 -4.80 10.36 14.31
N GLY A 40 -5.90 9.60 14.38
CA GLY A 40 -5.86 8.17 14.68
C GLY A 40 -5.47 7.33 13.46
N GLN A 41 -5.84 6.05 13.50
CA GLN A 41 -5.67 5.13 12.38
C GLN A 41 -6.60 5.52 11.22
N CYS A 42 -6.12 5.36 9.99
CA CYS A 42 -6.91 5.55 8.77
C CYS A 42 -7.19 4.18 8.15
N GLU A 43 -8.46 3.77 8.11
CA GLU A 43 -8.89 2.47 7.58
C GLU A 43 -8.41 2.24 6.14
N SER A 44 -8.46 3.26 5.29
CA SER A 44 -7.94 3.20 3.90
C SER A 44 -6.45 2.86 3.87
N CYS A 45 -5.64 3.54 4.70
CA CYS A 45 -4.22 3.27 4.80
C CYS A 45 -3.92 1.87 5.33
N GLU A 46 -4.69 1.40 6.31
CA GLU A 46 -4.51 0.07 6.89
C GLU A 46 -4.82 -1.02 5.88
N ASN A 47 -5.95 -0.90 5.18
CA ASN A 47 -6.36 -1.85 4.14
C ASN A 47 -5.33 -1.92 3.00
N VAL A 48 -4.73 -0.79 2.63
CA VAL A 48 -3.66 -0.76 1.60
C VAL A 48 -2.33 -1.33 2.12
N LYS A 49 -2.00 -1.10 3.41
CA LYS A 49 -0.76 -1.59 4.02
C LYS A 49 -0.82 -3.08 4.43
N ALA A 50 -2.00 -3.69 4.44
CA ALA A 50 -2.24 -4.97 5.12
C ALA A 50 -1.61 -6.23 4.49
N THR A 51 -1.08 -6.21 3.27
CA THR A 51 -0.82 -7.48 2.55
C THR A 51 0.57 -7.68 1.96
N HIS A 52 1.61 -6.99 2.43
CA HIS A 52 2.97 -7.43 2.08
C HIS A 52 3.45 -8.57 3.00
N LYS A 53 2.91 -9.78 2.77
CA LYS A 53 3.56 -10.99 3.30
C LYS A 53 4.97 -11.05 2.69
N PRO A 54 6.04 -11.24 3.49
CA PRO A 54 7.36 -11.42 2.94
C PRO A 54 7.34 -12.65 2.03
N ILE A 55 7.55 -12.44 0.74
CA ILE A 55 7.71 -13.52 -0.21
C ILE A 55 9.16 -14.00 -0.11
N GLY A 56 9.36 -15.29 0.11
CA GLY A 56 10.68 -15.89 0.07
C GLY A 56 11.33 -15.62 -1.28
N LYS A 57 12.57 -15.11 -1.28
CA LYS A 57 13.32 -14.87 -2.54
C LYS A 57 13.68 -16.16 -3.26
N ILE A 58 13.76 -17.26 -2.50
CA ILE A 58 14.10 -18.58 -2.99
C ILE A 58 12.95 -19.49 -2.58
N HIS A 59 12.42 -20.22 -3.57
CA HIS A 59 11.57 -21.36 -3.34
C HIS A 59 12.42 -22.59 -3.61
N GLU A 60 12.65 -23.42 -2.59
CA GLU A 60 13.29 -24.73 -2.73
C GLU A 60 12.18 -25.77 -2.83
N PRO A 61 11.76 -26.16 -4.05
CA PRO A 61 10.73 -27.16 -4.22
C PRO A 61 11.23 -28.52 -3.74
N GLN A 62 10.32 -29.35 -3.23
CA GLN A 62 10.61 -30.78 -3.09
C GLN A 62 10.83 -31.35 -4.50
N CYS A 63 11.98 -31.99 -4.70
CA CYS A 63 12.26 -32.71 -5.92
C CYS A 63 11.57 -34.08 -5.82
N HIS A 64 10.68 -34.39 -6.78
CA HIS A 64 10.06 -35.71 -6.85
C HIS A 64 11.02 -36.71 -7.50
N GLU A 65 11.12 -37.91 -6.94
CA GLU A 65 12.09 -38.92 -7.37
C GLU A 65 11.72 -39.55 -8.71
N LYS A 66 10.43 -39.60 -9.06
CA LYS A 66 9.97 -40.23 -10.30
C LYS A 66 9.43 -39.21 -11.27
N PHE A 67 9.63 -39.51 -12.54
CA PHE A 67 9.01 -38.79 -13.63
C PHE A 67 7.48 -38.86 -13.49
N SER A 68 6.81 -37.71 -13.63
CA SER A 68 5.35 -37.55 -13.57
C SER A 68 4.69 -37.62 -12.19
N ASP A 69 5.45 -37.61 -11.08
CA ASP A 69 4.88 -37.57 -9.72
C ASP A 69 4.11 -36.25 -9.44
N GLU A 70 4.55 -35.13 -10.01
CA GLU A 70 3.85 -33.84 -9.94
C GLU A 70 3.91 -33.10 -11.28
N VAL A 71 2.76 -32.55 -11.70
CA VAL A 71 2.62 -31.76 -12.94
C VAL A 71 1.99 -30.41 -12.60
N HIS A 72 2.72 -29.33 -12.86
CA HIS A 72 2.22 -27.97 -12.74
C HIS A 72 1.73 -27.47 -14.09
N SER A 73 0.44 -27.16 -14.22
CA SER A 73 -0.15 -26.57 -15.43
C SER A 73 -0.74 -25.20 -15.14
N GLY A 74 -0.42 -24.21 -15.98
CA GLY A 74 -1.01 -22.87 -15.94
C GLY A 74 -1.58 -22.48 -17.29
N ILE A 75 -2.75 -21.82 -17.29
CA ILE A 75 -3.32 -21.24 -18.51
C ILE A 75 -2.76 -19.83 -18.69
N TRP A 76 -2.18 -19.57 -19.86
CA TRP A 76 -1.69 -18.23 -20.21
C TRP A 76 -2.72 -17.47 -21.02
N GLY A 77 -3.46 -16.60 -20.33
CA GLY A 77 -4.34 -15.59 -20.94
C GLY A 77 -5.53 -16.14 -21.74
N PRO A 78 -6.41 -15.25 -22.23
CA PRO A 78 -7.53 -15.63 -23.08
C PRO A 78 -7.02 -15.99 -24.49
N VAL A 79 -7.29 -17.22 -24.93
CA VAL A 79 -7.13 -17.63 -26.33
C VAL A 79 -8.30 -17.07 -27.13
N LYS A 80 -8.01 -16.27 -28.17
CA LYS A 80 -9.01 -15.91 -29.17
C LYS A 80 -9.23 -17.11 -30.08
N LEU A 81 -10.39 -17.74 -29.98
CA LEU A 81 -10.87 -18.68 -30.98
C LEU A 81 -11.37 -17.85 -32.18
N GLN A 82 -10.88 -18.15 -33.39
CA GLN A 82 -11.39 -17.59 -34.64
C GLN A 82 -12.54 -18.45 -35.18
#